data_AF-A0A962VTD2-F1
#
_entry.id   AF-A0A962VTD2-F1
#
_cell.length_a   1.000
_cell.length_b   1.000
_cell.length_c   1.000
_cell.angle_alpha   90.00
_cell.angle_beta   90.00
_cell.angle_gamma   90.00
#
_symmetry.space_group_name_H-M   'P 1'
#
loop_
_entity.id
_entity.type
_entity.pdbx_description
1 polymer ?
#
loop_
_entity_poly.entity_id
_entity_poly.type
_entity_poly.pdbx_seq_one_letter_code
_entity_poly.pdbx_strand_id
1 'polypeptide(L)' 'LLGRCEGVLLHVTYTERGERIRLISARRAERHEQDHYYRENAR' A
#
# COMPACT_ATOMS: atom_id res chain seq x y z
N LEU A 1 -3.76 -3.05 1.49
CA LEU A 1 -2.33 -3.41 1.45
C LEU A 1 -1.51 -2.12 1.40
N LEU A 2 -0.43 -1.99 2.18
CA LEU A 2 0.49 -0.87 2.10
C LEU A 2 1.71 -1.22 1.25
N GLY A 3 2.09 -0.34 0.34
CA GLY A 3 3.26 -0.53 -0.52
C GLY A 3 3.95 0.79 -0.84
N ARG A 4 5.26 0.75 -1.03
CA ARG A 4 6.07 1.92 -1.41
C ARG A 4 6.29 1.93 -2.93
N CYS A 5 5.98 3.06 -3.56
CA CYS A 5 6.19 3.29 -4.99
C CYS A 5 6.75 4.71 -5.18
N GLU A 6 7.89 4.86 -5.85
CA GLU A 6 8.53 6.17 -6.09
C GLU A 6 8.67 7.05 -4.82
N GLY A 7 8.99 6.43 -3.69
CA GLY A 7 9.14 7.14 -2.41
C GLY A 7 7.81 7.47 -1.69
N VAL A 8 6.66 7.18 -2.30
CA VAL A 8 5.33 7.39 -1.71
C VAL A 8 4.77 6.09 -1.17
N LEU A 9 4.26 6.12 0.07
CA LEU A 9 3.52 4.99 0.61
C LEU A 9 2.06 5.08 0.16
N LEU A 10 1.58 4.01 -0.47
CA LEU A 10 0.23 3.87 -0.98
C LEU A 10 -0.53 2.83 -0.19
N HIS A 11 -1.78 3.14 0.14
CA HIS A 11 -2.77 2.15 0.50
C HIS A 11 -3.49 1.69 -0.77
N VAL A 12 -3.35 0.40 -1.10
CA VAL A 12 -3.93 -0.21 -2.29
C VAL A 12 -5.00 -1.22 -1.87
N THR A 13 -6.16 -1.10 -2.49
CA THR A 13 -7.22 -2.11 -2.47
C THR A 13 -7.35 -2.67 -3.88
N TYR A 14 -7.26 -3.98 -4.01
CA TYR A 14 -7.28 -4.66 -5.30
C TYR A 14 -7.95 -6.02 -5.18
N THR A 15 -8.24 -6.63 -6.32
CA THR A 15 -8.74 -8.00 -6.41
C THR A 15 -7.92 -8.77 -7.43
N GLU A 16 -7.72 -10.05 -7.18
CA GLU A 16 -7.08 -10.98 -8.11
C GLU A 16 -8.16 -11.87 -8.72
N ARG A 17 -8.10 -12.06 -10.05
CA ARG A 17 -8.97 -12.98 -10.79
C ARG A 17 -8.11 -13.81 -11.73
N GLY A 18 -7.79 -15.03 -11.31
CA GLY A 18 -6.77 -15.84 -11.98
C GLY A 18 -5.44 -15.09 -11.98
N GLU A 19 -4.85 -14.90 -13.16
CA GLU A 19 -3.57 -14.19 -13.32
C GLU A 19 -3.71 -12.66 -13.44
N ARG A 20 -4.93 -12.13 -13.36
CA ARG A 20 -5.17 -10.68 -13.53
C ARG A 20 -5.35 -9.98 -12.19
N ILE A 21 -4.57 -8.94 -11.96
CA ILE A 21 -4.71 -8.01 -10.85
C ILE A 21 -5.56 -6.82 -11.31
N ARG A 22 -6.66 -6.54 -10.61
CA ARG A 22 -7.48 -5.33 -10.82
C ARG A 22 -7.35 -4.42 -9.60
N LEU A 23 -6.77 -3.25 -9.80
CA LEU A 23 -6.76 -2.18 -8.82
C LEU A 23 -8.18 -1.61 -8.68
N ILE A 24 -8.64 -1.50 -7.43
CA ILE A 24 -9.93 -0.88 -7.08
C ILE A 24 -9.67 0.55 -6.58
N SER A 25 -8.67 0.72 -5.72
CA SER A 25 -8.26 2.02 -5.20
C SER A 25 -6.76 2.02 -4.93
N ALA A 26 -6.11 3.14 -5.27
CA ALA A 26 -4.76 3.45 -4.85
C ALA A 26 -4.76 4.90 -4.37
N ARG A 27 -4.43 5.09 -3.09
CA ARG A 27 -4.36 6.42 -2.47
C ARG A 27 -3.07 6.53 -1.68
N ARG A 28 -2.63 7.77 -1.44
CA ARG A 28 -1.58 8.02 -0.44
C ARG A 28 -2.03 7.47 0.91
N ALA A 29 -1.16 6.72 1.57
CA ALA A 29 -1.39 6.23 2.91
C ALA A 29 -1.57 7.40 3.89
N GLU A 30 -2.46 7.26 4.85
CA GLU A 30 -2.61 8.23 5.93
C GLU A 30 -1.39 8.25 6.84
N ARG A 31 -1.23 9.33 7.61
CA ARG A 31 -0.06 9.50 8.49
C ARG A 31 0.10 8.34 9.47
N HIS A 32 -0.99 7.89 10.09
CA HIS A 32 -0.93 6.78 11.05
C HIS A 32 -0.56 5.44 10.37
N GLU A 33 -1.01 5.21 9.14
CA GLU A 33 -0.64 4.03 8.32
C GLU A 33 0.85 4.09 7.93
N GLN A 34 1.36 5.28 7.57
CA GLN A 34 2.78 5.50 7.29
C GLN A 34 3.65 5.24 8.53
N ASP A 35 3.28 5.82 9.67
CA ASP A 35 4.01 5.66 10.92
C ASP A 35 4.07 4.18 11.34
N HIS A 36 2.96 3.44 11.19
CA HIS A 36 2.91 2.01 11.44
C HIS A 36 3.85 1.23 10.51
N TYR A 37 3.74 1.46 9.20
CA TYR A 37 4.58 0.80 8.20
C TYR A 37 6.07 1.02 8.49
N TYR A 38 6.50 2.27 8.77
CA TYR A 38 7.90 2.54 9.05
C TYR A 38 8.38 1.91 10.36
N ARG A 39 7.55 1.85 11.40
CA ARG A 39 7.90 1.15 12.66
C ARG A 39 8.11 -0.34 12.43
N GLU A 40 7.25 -0.98 11.63
CA GLU A 40 7.37 -2.41 11.34
C GLU A 40 8.55 -2.74 10.42
N ASN A 41 8.91 -1.83 9.51
CA ASN A 41 9.97 -2.04 8.51
C ASN A 41 11.32 -1.41 8.92
N ALA A 42 11.47 -0.88 10.13
CA ALA A 42 12.72 -0.28 10.64
C ALA A 42 13.72 -1.31 11.23
N ARG A 43 13.60 -2.59 10.86
CA ARG A 43 14.40 -3.69 11.40
C ARG A 43 15.29 -4.32 10.34
#